data_AF-A0A0W1CJ13-F1
#
_entry.id   AF-A0A0W1CJ13-F1
#
_cell.length_a   1.000
_cell.length_b   1.000
_cell.length_c   1.000
_cell.angle_alpha   90.00
_cell.angle_beta   90.00
_cell.angle_gamma   90.00
#
_symmetry.space_group_name_H-M   'P 1'
#
loop_
_entity.id
_entity.type
_entity.pdbx_description
1 polymer ?
#
loop_
_entity_poly.entity_id
_entity_poly.type
_entity_poly.pdbx_seq_one_letter_code
_entity_poly.pdbx_strand_id
1 'polypeptide(L)'
;MLDSLPQILLRHRRAVGLSAILIAVLTWTVDLTDLVYECPYCRSQRTVIGLLGLLLMLPNPAHWLARYLSAVLAVFGLSVAAAQHFRGWARIMGGEFEWGEQWYVNAWMLSGFALFIIVGLLLLIWIWRPGEAAAP
;
A
#
# COMPACT_ATOMS: atom_id res chain seq x y z
N MET A 1 13.91 17.07 9.08
CA MET A 1 14.05 16.18 7.89
C MET A 1 12.79 15.37 7.63
N LEU A 2 12.08 14.90 8.66
CA LEU A 2 10.78 14.22 8.51
C LEU A 2 9.67 15.19 8.07
N ASP A 3 9.74 16.47 8.45
CA ASP A 3 8.72 17.48 8.14
C ASP A 3 8.59 17.79 6.63
N SER A 4 9.65 17.53 5.85
CA SER A 4 9.70 17.77 4.42
C SER A 4 9.45 16.53 3.56
N LEU A 5 9.29 15.35 4.18
CA LEU A 5 9.08 14.08 3.47
C LEU A 5 7.85 14.09 2.56
N PRO A 6 6.66 14.56 3.00
CA PRO A 6 5.48 14.59 2.13
C PRO A 6 5.71 15.41 0.86
N GLN A 7 6.40 16.55 0.95
CA GLN A 7 6.70 17.43 -0.17
C GLN A 7 7.68 16.77 -1.15
N ILE A 8 8.70 16.08 -0.65
CA ILE A 8 9.66 15.33 -1.48
C ILE A 8 8.95 14.19 -2.25
N LEU A 9 8.08 13.45 -1.57
CA LEU A 9 7.30 12.37 -2.16
C LEU A 9 6.30 12.89 -3.19
N LEU A 10 5.63 14.02 -2.94
CA LEU A 10 4.72 14.66 -3.89
C LEU A 10 5.45 15.22 -5.11
N ARG A 11 6.65 15.78 -4.95
CA ARG A 11 7.52 16.19 -6.06
C ARG A 11 7.80 15.03 -7.00
N HIS A 12 8.03 13.83 -6.44
CA HIS A 12 8.27 12.61 -7.20
C HIS A 12 7.02 11.71 -7.28
N ARG A 13 5.81 12.27 -7.21
CA ARG A 13 4.56 11.48 -7.11
C ARG A 13 4.41 10.39 -8.15
N ARG A 14 4.86 10.65 -9.38
CA ARG A 14 4.79 9.67 -10.48
C ARG A 14 5.72 8.48 -10.24
N ALA A 15 6.91 8.74 -9.69
CA ALA A 15 7.83 7.68 -9.31
C ALA A 15 7.30 6.87 -8.12
N VAL A 16 6.65 7.52 -7.15
CA VAL A 16 5.99 6.86 -6.01
C VAL A 16 4.80 6.01 -6.47
N GLY A 17 3.95 6.54 -7.34
CA GLY A 17 2.85 5.76 -7.90
C GLY A 17 3.34 4.59 -8.76
N LEU A 18 4.37 4.81 -9.57
CA LEU A 18 4.99 3.76 -10.37
C LEU A 18 5.62 2.67 -9.50
N SER A 19 6.32 3.03 -8.42
CA SER A 19 6.89 2.03 -7.51
C SER A 19 5.81 1.20 -6.83
N ALA A 20 4.69 1.80 -6.42
CA ALA A 20 3.55 1.07 -5.89
C ALA A 20 2.96 0.07 -6.90
N ILE A 21 2.82 0.48 -8.17
CA ILE A 21 2.36 -0.40 -9.25
C ILE A 21 3.36 -1.53 -9.48
N LEU A 22 4.66 -1.23 -9.53
CA LEU A 22 5.69 -2.26 -9.71
C LEU A 22 5.68 -3.27 -8.57
N ILE A 23 5.54 -2.83 -7.32
CA ILE A 23 5.39 -3.73 -6.16
C ILE A 23 4.15 -4.62 -6.33
N ALA A 24 3.01 -4.05 -6.73
CA ALA A 24 1.79 -4.81 -6.95
C ALA A 24 1.93 -5.85 -8.07
N VAL A 25 2.55 -5.48 -9.20
CA VAL A 25 2.80 -6.38 -10.33
C VAL A 25 3.76 -7.49 -9.94
N LEU A 26 4.91 -7.17 -9.34
CA LEU A 26 5.89 -8.16 -8.92
C LEU A 26 5.30 -9.17 -7.93
N THR A 27 4.54 -8.69 -6.95
CA THR A 27 3.90 -9.57 -5.95
C THR A 27 2.74 -10.38 -6.54
N TRP A 28 2.04 -9.88 -7.57
CA TRP A 28 1.09 -10.69 -8.33
C TRP A 28 1.81 -11.77 -9.15
N THR A 29 2.91 -11.45 -9.82
CA THR A 29 3.69 -12.42 -10.60
C THR A 29 4.18 -13.57 -9.72
N VAL A 30 4.69 -13.28 -8.52
CA VAL A 30 5.14 -14.30 -7.55
C VAL A 30 4.00 -15.24 -7.13
N ASP A 31 2.78 -14.72 -7.01
CA ASP A 31 1.60 -15.53 -6.63
C ASP A 31 1.04 -16.35 -7.78
N LEU A 32 1.03 -15.80 -9.00
CA LEU A 32 0.58 -16.50 -10.20
C LEU A 32 1.57 -17.58 -10.68
N THR A 33 2.80 -17.55 -10.17
CA THR A 33 3.82 -18.57 -10.43
C THR A 33 3.88 -19.64 -9.33
N ASP A 34 2.91 -19.63 -8.41
CA ASP A 34 2.83 -20.55 -7.26
C ASP A 34 4.10 -20.60 -6.39
N LEU A 35 4.92 -19.54 -6.42
CA LEU A 35 6.11 -19.41 -5.59
C LEU A 35 5.76 -19.12 -4.12
N VAL A 36 4.53 -18.67 -3.85
CA VAL A 36 3.99 -18.40 -2.52
C VAL A 36 2.57 -18.97 -2.44
N TYR A 37 2.18 -19.42 -1.25
CA TYR A 37 0.83 -19.91 -0.99
C TYR A 37 -0.24 -18.86 -1.30
N GLU A 38 -1.41 -19.33 -1.74
CA GLU A 38 -2.53 -18.45 -2.04
C GLU A 38 -3.07 -17.79 -0.78
N CYS A 39 -2.93 -16.46 -0.69
CA CYS A 39 -3.43 -15.70 0.45
C CYS A 39 -4.46 -14.65 0.02
N PRO A 40 -5.74 -14.77 0.43
CA PRO A 40 -6.78 -13.81 0.05
C PRO A 40 -6.52 -12.40 0.61
N TYR A 41 -5.92 -12.32 1.80
CA TYR A 41 -5.51 -11.05 2.41
C TYR A 41 -4.44 -10.35 1.55
N CYS A 42 -3.41 -11.10 1.15
CA CYS A 42 -2.34 -10.57 0.30
C CYS A 42 -2.86 -10.19 -1.09
N ARG A 43 -3.72 -11.02 -1.72
CA ARG A 43 -4.40 -10.72 -3.01
C ARG A 43 -5.12 -9.38 -2.98
N SER A 44 -5.86 -9.13 -1.90
CA SER A 44 -6.60 -7.88 -1.71
C SER A 44 -5.65 -6.70 -1.51
N GLN A 45 -4.64 -6.84 -0.65
CA GLN A 45 -3.69 -5.76 -0.33
C GLN A 45 -2.89 -5.31 -1.55
N ARG A 46 -2.28 -6.24 -2.30
CA ARG A 46 -1.47 -5.88 -3.48
C ARG A 46 -2.31 -5.20 -4.57
N THR A 47 -3.56 -5.64 -4.73
CA THR A 47 -4.49 -5.02 -5.68
C THR A 47 -4.81 -3.59 -5.27
N VAL A 48 -5.12 -3.35 -3.99
CA VAL A 48 -5.37 -2.00 -3.46
C VAL A 48 -4.14 -1.11 -3.62
N ILE A 49 -2.93 -1.60 -3.31
CA ILE A 49 -1.68 -0.85 -3.49
C ILE A 49 -1.51 -0.42 -4.96
N GLY A 50 -1.70 -1.34 -5.90
CA GLY A 50 -1.58 -1.05 -7.33
C GLY A 50 -2.61 -0.02 -7.80
N LEU A 51 -3.88 -0.17 -7.40
CA LEU A 51 -4.95 0.77 -7.76
C LEU A 51 -4.73 2.17 -7.14
N LEU A 52 -4.31 2.26 -5.89
CA LEU A 52 -3.96 3.55 -5.27
C LEU A 52 -2.74 4.19 -5.95
N GLY A 53 -1.75 3.38 -6.36
CA GLY A 53 -0.62 3.84 -7.18
C GLY A 53 -1.08 4.45 -8.51
N LEU A 54 -2.02 3.80 -9.21
CA LEU A 54 -2.62 4.32 -10.44
C LEU A 54 -3.38 5.64 -10.20
N LEU A 55 -4.18 5.72 -9.15
CA LEU A 55 -4.91 6.94 -8.80
C LEU A 55 -3.98 8.12 -8.47
N LEU A 56 -2.85 7.87 -7.81
CA LEU A 56 -1.82 8.87 -7.53
C LEU A 56 -1.14 9.40 -8.81
N MET A 57 -1.04 8.56 -9.86
CA MET A 57 -0.43 8.93 -11.14
C MET A 57 -1.34 9.71 -12.07
N LEU A 58 -2.65 9.78 -11.79
CA LEU A 58 -3.58 10.56 -12.59
C LEU A 58 -3.13 12.02 -12.70
N PRO A 59 -3.46 12.73 -13.80
CA PRO A 59 -3.11 14.15 -13.96
C PRO A 59 -3.57 15.00 -12.77
N ASN A 60 -4.78 14.70 -12.27
CA ASN A 60 -5.42 15.37 -11.13
C ASN A 60 -5.91 14.36 -10.06
N PRO A 61 -5.05 13.94 -9.13
CA PRO A 61 -5.43 13.07 -8.01
C PRO A 61 -6.40 13.71 -7.03
N ALA A 62 -6.50 15.05 -7.01
CA ALA A 62 -7.50 15.75 -6.19
C ALA A 62 -8.90 15.77 -6.80
N HIS A 63 -9.08 15.24 -8.01
CA HIS A 63 -10.41 15.10 -8.60
C HIS A 63 -11.32 14.29 -7.66
N TRP A 64 -12.58 14.72 -7.51
CA TRP A 64 -13.50 14.14 -6.53
C TRP A 64 -13.61 12.61 -6.66
N LEU A 65 -13.69 12.11 -7.90
CA LEU A 65 -13.83 10.69 -8.18
C LEU A 65 -12.57 9.91 -7.77
N ALA A 66 -11.38 10.48 -8.00
CA ALA A 66 -10.12 9.85 -7.62
C ALA A 66 -10.02 9.73 -6.09
N ARG A 67 -10.40 10.78 -5.35
CA ARG A 67 -10.44 10.76 -3.88
C ARG A 67 -11.52 9.83 -3.32
N TYR A 68 -12.68 9.78 -3.95
CA TYR A 68 -13.76 8.86 -3.58
C TYR A 68 -13.30 7.41 -3.74
N LEU A 69 -12.80 7.05 -4.92
CA LEU A 69 -12.28 5.70 -5.19
C LEU A 69 -11.10 5.37 -4.27
N SER A 70 -10.18 6.32 -4.06
CA SER A 70 -9.04 6.08 -3.17
C SER A 70 -9.49 5.79 -1.73
N ALA A 71 -10.51 6.51 -1.24
CA ALA A 71 -11.04 6.29 0.10
C ALA A 71 -11.71 4.92 0.22
N VAL A 72 -12.58 4.54 -0.74
CA VAL A 72 -13.24 3.21 -0.73
C VAL A 72 -12.21 2.09 -0.77
N LEU A 73 -11.23 2.17 -1.68
CA LEU A 73 -10.17 1.17 -1.82
C LEU A 73 -9.29 1.10 -0.56
N ALA A 74 -8.93 2.25 0.01
CA ALA A 74 -8.10 2.29 1.20
C ALA A 74 -8.83 1.76 2.43
N VAL A 75 -10.12 2.09 2.63
CA VAL A 75 -10.91 1.52 3.73
C VAL A 75 -10.95 0.00 3.63
N PHE A 76 -11.23 -0.54 2.45
CA PHE A 76 -11.20 -1.99 2.23
C PHE A 76 -9.79 -2.57 2.49
N GLY A 77 -8.75 -2.04 1.85
CA GLY A 77 -7.38 -2.55 1.97
C GLY A 77 -6.84 -2.47 3.40
N LEU A 78 -7.10 -1.38 4.12
CA LEU A 78 -6.71 -1.21 5.52
C LEU A 78 -7.46 -2.17 6.42
N SER A 79 -8.76 -2.40 6.19
CA SER A 79 -9.53 -3.36 7.00
C SER A 79 -8.95 -4.78 6.89
N VAL A 80 -8.60 -5.19 5.67
CA VAL A 80 -8.00 -6.50 5.39
C VAL A 80 -6.58 -6.59 5.96
N ALA A 81 -5.75 -5.56 5.75
CA ALA A 81 -4.37 -5.53 6.24
C ALA A 81 -4.32 -5.49 7.78
N ALA A 82 -5.18 -4.68 8.42
CA ALA A 82 -5.28 -4.62 9.88
C ALA A 82 -5.75 -5.95 10.46
N ALA A 83 -6.74 -6.61 9.83
CA ALA A 83 -7.19 -7.93 10.27
C ALA A 83 -6.07 -8.99 10.19
N GLN A 84 -5.32 -9.04 9.08
CA GLN A 84 -4.18 -9.96 8.95
C GLN A 84 -3.07 -9.64 9.96
N HIS A 85 -2.73 -8.36 10.12
CA HIS A 85 -1.68 -7.91 11.03
C HIS A 85 -2.06 -8.21 12.48
N PHE A 86 -3.31 -7.97 12.86
CA PHE A 86 -3.82 -8.26 14.20
C PHE A 86 -3.84 -9.77 14.50
N ARG A 87 -4.15 -10.63 13.52
CA ARG A 87 -4.00 -12.08 13.69
C ARG A 87 -2.57 -12.50 13.98
N GLY A 88 -1.59 -11.85 13.34
CA GLY A 88 -0.18 -12.09 13.68
C GLY A 88 0.13 -11.68 15.12
N TRP A 89 -0.35 -10.51 15.58
CA TRP A 89 -0.25 -10.11 16.99
C TRP A 89 -0.92 -11.11 17.94
N ALA A 90 -2.11 -11.60 17.61
CA ALA A 90 -2.80 -12.61 18.41
C ALA A 90 -1.95 -13.89 18.58
N ARG A 91 -1.30 -14.35 17.49
CA ARG A 91 -0.39 -15.50 17.55
C ARG A 91 0.87 -15.23 18.36
N ILE A 92 1.42 -14.01 18.28
CA ILE A 92 2.58 -13.60 19.11
C ILE A 92 2.23 -13.68 20.58
N MET A 93 1.09 -13.10 20.97
CA MET A 93 0.64 -13.11 22.36
C MET A 93 0.23 -14.51 22.85
N GLY A 94 -0.23 -15.37 21.93
CA GLY A 94 -0.55 -16.77 22.22
C GLY A 94 0.65 -17.71 22.29
N GLY A 95 1.87 -17.25 21.95
CA GLY A 95 3.07 -18.10 21.91
C GLY A 95 3.13 -19.06 20.72
N GLU A 96 2.25 -18.90 19.73
CA GLU A 96 2.15 -19.74 18.51
C GLU A 96 2.80 -19.06 17.28
N PHE A 97 3.55 -17.99 17.51
CA PHE A 97 4.20 -17.24 16.45
C PHE A 97 5.56 -17.82 16.12
N GLU A 98 5.73 -18.11 14.84
CA GLU A 98 6.98 -18.55 14.28
C GLU A 98 7.36 -17.61 13.12
N TRP A 99 8.63 -17.20 13.09
CA TRP A 99 9.17 -16.45 11.96
C TRP A 99 9.27 -17.32 10.70
N GLY A 100 9.48 -18.63 10.88
CA GLY A 100 9.78 -19.59 9.81
C GLY A 100 11.16 -19.38 9.20
N GLU A 101 11.63 -20.33 8.37
CA GLU A 101 12.92 -20.21 7.68
C GLU A 101 12.95 -19.00 6.73
N GLN A 102 11.81 -18.65 6.14
CA GLN A 102 11.66 -17.50 5.25
C GLN A 102 10.99 -16.32 5.97
N TRP A 103 11.62 -15.83 7.03
CA TRP A 103 11.11 -14.72 7.86
C TRP A 103 10.70 -13.48 7.05
N TYR A 104 11.33 -13.24 5.90
CA TYR A 104 11.09 -12.06 5.06
C TYR A 104 9.75 -12.09 4.30
N VAL A 105 9.11 -13.27 4.17
CA VAL A 105 7.73 -13.40 3.62
C VAL A 105 6.69 -13.63 4.71
N ASN A 106 7.04 -13.39 5.98
CA ASN A 106 6.13 -13.57 7.08
C ASN A 106 4.89 -12.66 6.93
N ALA A 107 3.70 -13.27 7.03
CA ALA A 107 2.41 -12.62 6.86
C ALA A 107 2.19 -11.41 7.79
N TRP A 108 2.69 -11.45 9.02
CA TRP A 108 2.58 -10.34 9.96
C TRP A 108 3.40 -9.13 9.49
N MET A 109 4.63 -9.36 9.02
CA MET A 109 5.51 -8.29 8.55
C MET A 109 4.99 -7.69 7.23
N LEU A 110 4.60 -8.52 6.27
CA LEU A 110 4.09 -8.07 4.98
C LEU A 110 2.79 -7.25 5.13
N SER A 111 1.85 -7.71 5.98
CA SER A 111 0.63 -6.96 6.26
C SER A 111 0.90 -5.62 6.96
N GLY A 112 1.94 -5.54 7.80
CA GLY A 112 2.43 -4.27 8.35
C GLY A 112 2.93 -3.31 7.28
N PHE A 113 3.78 -3.76 6.36
CA PHE A 113 4.22 -2.93 5.23
C PHE A 113 3.05 -2.50 4.34
N ALA A 114 2.09 -3.39 4.09
CA ALA A 114 0.90 -3.05 3.32
C ALA A 114 0.08 -1.93 3.99
N LEU A 115 -0.09 -1.95 5.32
CA LEU A 115 -0.74 -0.86 6.07
C LEU A 115 -0.04 0.47 5.80
N PHE A 116 1.28 0.54 5.99
CA PHE A 116 2.04 1.78 5.77
C PHE A 116 1.96 2.28 4.34
N ILE A 117 2.05 1.38 3.34
CA ILE A 117 1.98 1.75 1.93
C ILE A 117 0.58 2.28 1.59
N ILE A 118 -0.49 1.59 2.00
CA ILE A 118 -1.87 1.99 1.70
C ILE A 118 -2.19 3.34 2.35
N VAL A 119 -1.83 3.52 3.63
CA VAL A 119 -1.99 4.82 4.31
C VAL A 119 -1.19 5.91 3.61
N GLY A 120 0.09 5.65 3.31
CA GLY A 120 0.96 6.62 2.65
C GLY A 120 0.42 7.08 1.30
N LEU A 121 -0.01 6.14 0.45
CA LEU A 121 -0.61 6.46 -0.85
C LEU A 121 -1.91 7.25 -0.70
N LEU A 122 -2.78 6.86 0.23
CA LEU A 122 -4.02 7.60 0.50
C LEU A 122 -3.72 9.05 0.92
N LEU A 123 -2.80 9.24 1.88
CA LEU A 123 -2.43 10.58 2.35
C LEU A 123 -1.83 11.42 1.22
N LEU A 124 -0.97 10.86 0.37
CA LEU A 124 -0.40 11.58 -0.77
C LEU A 124 -1.47 12.02 -1.78
N ILE A 125 -2.45 11.17 -2.09
CA ILE A 125 -3.59 11.52 -2.96
C ILE A 125 -4.39 12.69 -2.37
N TRP A 126 -4.59 12.69 -1.05
CA TRP A 126 -5.43 13.68 -0.37
C TRP A 126 -4.72 15.01 -0.09
N ILE A 127 -3.42 14.98 0.19
CA ILE A 127 -2.59 16.17 0.40
C ILE A 127 -2.35 16.90 -0.92
N TRP A 128 -2.26 16.17 -2.05
CA TRP A 128 -1.99 16.79 -3.35
C TRP A 128 -2.97 17.93 -3.67
N ARG A 129 -2.42 19.10 -4.01
CA ARG A 129 -3.17 20.28 -4.43
C ARG A 129 -2.89 20.61 -5.90
N PRO A 130 -3.93 20.87 -6.72
CA PRO A 130 -3.72 21.45 -8.05
C PRO A 130 -3.13 22.86 -7.89
N GLY A 131 -1.94 23.11 -8.47
CA GLY A 131 -1.30 24.43 -8.50
C GLY A 131 0.09 24.52 -7.84
N GLU A 132 0.42 23.69 -6.86
CA GLU A 132 1.74 23.72 -6.20
C GLU A 132 2.86 23.06 -7.03
N ALA A 133 2.51 22.21 -7.99
CA ALA A 133 3.48 21.55 -8.88
C ALA A 133 3.95 22.43 -10.05
N ALA A 134 3.51 23.70 -10.12
CA ALA A 134 3.80 24.65 -11.19
C ALA A 134 4.59 25.88 -10.73
N ALA A 135 5.12 25.90 -9.49
CA ALA A 135 6.06 26.93 -9.07
C ALA A 135 7.47 26.55 -9.54
N PRO A 136 8.17 27.44 -10.28
CA PRO A 136 9.52 27.20 -10.81
C PRO A 136 10.57 27.06 -9.70
#